data_AF-A0AAD0U5I1-F1
#
_entry.id   AF-A0AAD0U5I1-F1
#
_cell.length_a   1.000
_cell.length_b   1.000
_cell.length_c   1.000
_cell.angle_alpha   90.00
_cell.angle_beta   90.00
_cell.angle_gamma   90.00
#
_symmetry.space_group_name_H-M   'P 1'
#
loop_
_entity.id
_entity.type
_entity.pdbx_description
1 polymer ?
#
loop_
_entity_poly.entity_id
_entity_poly.type
_entity_poly.pdbx_seq_one_letter_code
_entity_poly.pdbx_strand_id
1 'polypeptide(L)'
;MVTYKKFDILFLDGVAGLLAGLTLFSFQGWFHEVYSLPLYILQFITAANMLYGALALLLASKRKRSFLIIKLLALANTFWTLICICFIFIYLDSASWKGISLLILESLFVGYLAYYEWVNRNNLIYSPTYKKCVKTTHF
;
A
#
# COMPACT_ATOMS: atom_id res chain seq x y z
N MET A 1 -14.10 -21.98 -18.55
CA MET A 1 -14.81 -21.08 -17.62
C MET A 1 -13.76 -20.36 -16.76
N VAL A 2 -13.31 -19.17 -17.18
CA VAL A 2 -12.29 -18.41 -16.43
C VAL A 2 -12.98 -17.83 -15.19
N THR A 3 -12.83 -18.51 -14.05
CA THR A 3 -13.33 -17.97 -12.79
C THR A 3 -12.50 -16.74 -12.44
N TYR A 4 -13.08 -15.56 -12.64
CA TYR A 4 -12.56 -14.31 -12.09
C TYR A 4 -12.41 -14.48 -10.57
N LYS A 5 -11.17 -14.72 -10.12
CA LYS A 5 -10.82 -14.73 -8.71
C LYS A 5 -11.09 -13.31 -8.24
N LYS A 6 -12.03 -13.10 -7.31
CA LYS A 6 -12.26 -11.78 -6.70
C LYS A 6 -10.91 -11.32 -6.16
N PHE A 7 -10.33 -10.32 -6.81
CA PHE A 7 -9.04 -9.77 -6.42
C PHE A 7 -9.16 -9.21 -5.00
N ASP A 8 -8.22 -9.60 -4.16
CA ASP A 8 -8.16 -9.12 -2.79
C ASP A 8 -7.37 -7.82 -2.76
N ILE A 9 -8.04 -6.72 -2.46
CA ILE A 9 -7.42 -5.40 -2.46
C ILE A 9 -6.27 -5.32 -1.44
N LEU A 10 -6.39 -6.01 -0.28
CA LEU A 10 -5.32 -6.07 0.72
C LEU A 10 -4.10 -6.83 0.21
N PHE A 11 -4.30 -7.83 -0.66
CA PHE A 11 -3.19 -8.53 -1.28
C PHE A 11 -2.49 -7.64 -2.30
N LEU A 12 -3.26 -6.92 -3.12
CA LEU A 12 -2.71 -5.96 -4.07
C LEU A 12 -1.90 -4.88 -3.35
N ASP A 13 -2.47 -4.30 -2.29
CA ASP A 13 -1.82 -3.30 -1.46
C ASP A 13 -0.52 -3.84 -0.84
N GLY A 14 -0.59 -5.03 -0.22
CA GLY A 14 0.58 -5.67 0.37
C GLY A 14 1.68 -5.99 -0.63
N VAL A 15 1.34 -6.48 -1.83
CA VAL A 15 2.32 -6.72 -2.90
C VAL A 15 2.90 -5.40 -3.39
N ALA A 16 2.07 -4.38 -3.61
CA ALA A 16 2.52 -3.08 -4.08
C ALA A 16 3.52 -2.44 -3.10
N GLY A 17 3.17 -2.37 -1.82
CA GLY A 17 4.06 -1.84 -0.77
C GLY A 17 5.36 -2.63 -0.66
N LEU A 18 5.30 -3.97 -0.66
CA LEU A 18 6.50 -4.80 -0.54
C LEU A 18 7.41 -4.67 -1.78
N LEU A 19 6.85 -4.63 -2.99
CA LEU A 19 7.61 -4.40 -4.21
C LEU A 19 8.20 -2.99 -4.26
N ALA A 20 7.46 -1.96 -3.85
CA ALA A 20 7.97 -0.60 -3.76
C ALA A 20 9.15 -0.52 -2.80
N GLY A 21 9.01 -1.11 -1.62
CA GLY A 21 10.07 -1.21 -0.61
C GLY A 21 11.30 -1.95 -1.12
N LEU A 22 11.14 -3.14 -1.70
CA LEU A 22 12.26 -3.93 -2.25
C LEU A 22 12.96 -3.22 -3.43
N THR A 23 12.19 -2.55 -4.28
CA THR A 23 12.74 -1.80 -5.42
C THR A 23 13.57 -0.63 -4.92
N LEU A 24 13.04 0.16 -3.97
CA LEU A 24 13.79 1.25 -3.36
C LEU A 24 15.03 0.75 -2.64
N PHE A 25 14.94 -0.35 -1.88
CA PHE A 25 16.08 -0.97 -1.20
C PHE A 25 17.19 -1.40 -2.18
N SER A 26 16.82 -2.03 -3.29
CA SER A 26 17.77 -2.59 -4.25
C SER A 26 18.49 -1.51 -5.07
N PHE A 27 17.82 -0.36 -5.30
CA PHE A 27 18.31 0.71 -6.17
C PHE A 27 18.48 2.05 -5.44
N GLN A 28 18.78 2.05 -4.13
CA GLN A 28 18.86 3.28 -3.32
C GLN A 28 19.76 4.36 -3.91
N GLY A 29 20.95 3.99 -4.40
CA GLY A 29 21.89 4.95 -5.02
C GLY A 29 21.32 5.58 -6.29
N TRP A 30 20.73 4.75 -7.17
CA TRP A 30 20.10 5.23 -8.39
C TRP A 30 18.91 6.16 -8.11
N PHE A 31 18.07 5.81 -7.13
CA PHE A 31 16.95 6.66 -6.73
C PHE A 31 17.38 7.95 -6.05
N HIS A 32 18.46 7.93 -5.26
CA HIS A 32 19.04 9.13 -4.67
C HIS A 32 19.48 10.12 -5.77
N GLU A 33 20.18 9.63 -6.80
CA GLU A 33 20.58 10.46 -7.94
C GLU A 33 19.38 10.96 -8.75
N VAL A 34 18.45 10.07 -9.08
CA VAL A 34 17.32 10.39 -9.97
C VAL A 34 16.29 11.29 -9.30
N TYR A 35 16.03 11.11 -8.01
CA TYR A 35 15.01 11.88 -7.28
C TYR A 35 15.58 13.07 -6.52
N SER A 36 16.90 13.15 -6.36
CA SER A 36 17.57 14.19 -5.57
C SER A 36 17.00 14.29 -4.15
N LEU A 37 16.54 13.16 -3.62
CA LEU A 37 16.01 13.04 -2.26
C LEU A 37 17.11 12.58 -1.31
N PRO A 38 17.16 13.09 -0.08
CA PRO A 38 18.14 12.64 0.89
C PRO A 38 18.04 11.13 1.15
N LEU A 39 19.20 10.48 1.30
CA LEU A 39 19.29 9.03 1.42
C LEU A 39 18.54 8.50 2.66
N TYR A 40 18.51 9.27 3.75
CA TYR A 40 17.76 8.93 4.96
C TYR A 40 16.23 8.90 4.74
N ILE A 41 15.69 9.76 3.85
CA ILE A 41 14.27 9.74 3.48
C ILE A 41 13.96 8.49 2.67
N LEU A 42 14.82 8.15 1.70
CA LEU A 42 14.66 6.93 0.90
C LEU A 42 14.71 5.67 1.76
N GLN A 43 15.61 5.62 2.75
CA GLN A 43 15.68 4.53 3.73
C GLN A 43 14.42 4.45 4.59
N PHE A 44 13.91 5.58 5.06
CA PHE A 44 12.65 5.64 5.80
C PHE A 44 11.47 5.12 4.97
N ILE A 45 11.32 5.60 3.73
CA ILE A 45 10.28 5.14 2.79
C ILE A 45 10.41 3.64 2.52
N THR A 46 11.63 3.17 2.28
CA THR A 46 11.94 1.76 2.06
C THR A 46 11.46 0.91 3.23
N ALA A 47 11.86 1.26 4.46
CA ALA A 47 11.51 0.52 5.66
C ALA A 47 10.00 0.54 5.91
N ALA A 48 9.35 1.69 5.75
CA ALA A 48 7.90 1.83 5.89
C ALA A 48 7.14 0.94 4.91
N ASN A 49 7.49 0.98 3.62
CA ASN A 49 6.83 0.20 2.58
C ASN A 49 7.06 -1.32 2.73
N MET A 50 8.26 -1.74 3.09
CA MET A 50 8.53 -3.16 3.36
C MET A 50 7.75 -3.68 4.57
N LEU A 51 7.76 -2.95 5.69
CA LEU A 51 7.07 -3.35 6.90
C LEU A 51 5.55 -3.38 6.69
N TYR A 52 5.00 -2.32 6.11
CA TYR A 52 3.58 -2.20 5.79
C TYR A 52 3.15 -3.32 4.83
N GLY A 53 3.86 -3.48 3.71
CA GLY A 53 3.55 -4.48 2.70
C GLY A 53 3.56 -5.91 3.25
N ALA A 54 4.55 -6.25 4.08
CA ALA A 54 4.62 -7.55 4.74
C ALA A 54 3.42 -7.79 5.68
N LEU A 55 3.05 -6.81 6.50
CA LEU A 55 1.90 -6.90 7.39
C LEU A 55 0.57 -7.04 6.62
N ALA A 56 0.40 -6.27 5.55
CA ALA A 56 -0.78 -6.34 4.69
C ALA A 56 -0.90 -7.72 4.00
N LEU A 57 0.21 -8.30 3.51
CA LEU A 57 0.22 -9.65 2.93
C LEU A 57 -0.09 -10.75 3.94
N LEU A 58 0.48 -10.66 5.15
CA LEU A 58 0.17 -11.59 6.23
C LEU A 58 -1.31 -11.54 6.60
N LEU A 59 -1.91 -10.34 6.61
CA LEU A 59 -3.33 -10.16 6.86
C LEU A 59 -4.20 -10.65 5.70
N ALA A 60 -3.80 -10.39 4.46
CA ALA A 60 -4.48 -10.87 3.25
C ALA A 60 -4.56 -12.40 3.23
N SER A 61 -3.51 -13.06 3.72
CA SER A 61 -3.42 -14.52 3.82
C SER A 61 -4.38 -15.14 4.86
N LYS A 62 -4.94 -14.34 5.78
CA LYS A 62 -5.92 -14.83 6.77
C LYS A 62 -7.32 -14.95 6.16
N ARG A 63 -8.00 -16.07 6.45
CA ARG A 63 -9.37 -16.34 5.97
C ARG A 63 -10.41 -15.39 6.58
N LYS A 64 -10.33 -15.16 7.88
CA LYS A 64 -11.12 -14.19 8.65
C LYS A 64 -10.18 -13.09 9.14
N ARG A 65 -10.50 -11.84 8.81
CA ARG A 65 -9.71 -10.66 9.13
C ARG A 65 -10.41 -9.87 10.23
N SER A 66 -9.62 -9.30 11.13
CA SER A 66 -10.19 -8.44 12.16
C SER A 66 -10.61 -7.10 11.56
N PHE A 67 -11.82 -6.67 11.88
CA PHE A 67 -12.35 -5.38 11.48
C PHE A 67 -11.46 -4.21 11.95
N LEU A 68 -10.90 -4.32 13.17
CA LEU A 68 -10.00 -3.31 13.72
C LEU A 68 -8.72 -3.17 12.88
N ILE A 69 -8.17 -4.29 12.40
CA ILE A 69 -6.92 -4.27 11.62
C ILE A 69 -7.16 -3.65 10.24
N ILE A 70 -8.30 -3.95 9.58
CA ILE A 70 -8.66 -3.31 8.29
C ILE A 70 -8.81 -1.80 8.47
N LYS A 71 -9.45 -1.35 9.55
CA LYS A 71 -9.59 0.07 9.87
C LYS A 71 -8.22 0.73 10.12
N LEU A 72 -7.30 0.01 10.77
CA LEU A 72 -5.96 0.48 11.04
C LEU A 72 -5.11 0.59 9.75
N LEU A 73 -5.26 -0.35 8.80
CA LEU A 73 -4.64 -0.25 7.47
C LEU A 73 -5.12 1.00 6.72
N ALA A 74 -6.43 1.22 6.63
CA ALA A 74 -6.98 2.41 5.98
C ALA A 74 -6.47 3.72 6.62
N LEU A 75 -6.32 3.73 7.94
CA LEU A 75 -5.76 4.88 8.66
C LEU A 75 -4.26 5.05 8.39
N ALA A 76 -3.50 3.96 8.33
CA ALA A 76 -2.08 3.98 7.97
C ALA A 76 -1.88 4.51 6.54
N ASN A 77 -2.68 4.06 5.58
CA ASN A 77 -2.68 4.55 4.20
C ASN A 77 -3.05 6.05 4.13
N THR A 78 -4.02 6.50 4.93
CA THR A 78 -4.34 7.93 5.07
C THR A 78 -3.16 8.73 5.63
N PHE A 79 -2.53 8.23 6.68
CA PHE A 79 -1.37 8.88 7.30
C PHE A 79 -0.17 8.95 6.35
N TRP A 80 0.08 7.87 5.60
CA TRP A 80 1.12 7.83 4.58
C TRP A 80 0.86 8.85 3.46
N THR A 81 -0.39 8.96 3.01
CA THR A 81 -0.80 9.98 2.03
C THR A 81 -0.45 11.40 2.51
N LEU A 82 -0.71 11.70 3.79
CA LEU A 82 -0.33 12.99 4.38
C LEU A 82 1.18 13.18 4.43
N ILE A 83 1.95 12.14 4.78
CA ILE A 83 3.42 12.19 4.76
C ILE A 83 3.94 12.48 3.34
N CYS A 84 3.42 11.80 2.31
CA CYS A 84 3.81 12.05 0.93
C CYS A 84 3.52 13.49 0.52
N ILE A 85 2.35 14.04 0.89
CA ILE A 85 2.01 15.44 0.65
C ILE A 85 2.99 16.37 1.37
N CYS A 86 3.31 16.11 2.64
CA CYS A 86 4.30 16.89 3.38
C CYS A 86 5.69 16.84 2.72
N PHE A 87 6.13 15.67 2.25
CA PHE A 87 7.40 15.53 1.53
C PHE A 87 7.42 16.29 0.22
N ILE A 88 6.30 16.36 -0.52
CA ILE A 88 6.21 17.19 -1.73
C ILE A 88 6.49 18.66 -1.37
N PHE A 89 5.90 19.19 -0.31
CA PHE A 89 6.12 20.58 0.10
C PHE A 89 7.53 20.83 0.64
N ILE A 90 8.06 19.91 1.48
CA ILE A 90 9.39 20.06 2.08
C ILE A 90 10.50 20.00 1.01
N TYR A 91 10.34 19.14 0.01
CA TYR A 91 11.35 18.89 -1.01
C TYR A 91 11.01 19.49 -2.37
N LEU A 92 10.04 20.39 -2.47
CA LEU A 92 9.59 20.96 -3.74
C LEU A 92 10.73 21.62 -4.53
N ASP A 93 11.62 22.31 -3.82
CA ASP A 93 12.73 23.06 -4.43
C ASP A 93 14.02 22.22 -4.57
N SER A 94 14.12 21.10 -3.87
CA SER A 94 15.34 20.28 -3.80
C SER A 94 15.25 18.95 -4.56
N ALA A 95 14.06 18.36 -4.62
CA ALA A 95 13.84 17.12 -5.34
C ALA A 95 13.71 17.38 -6.83
N SER A 96 14.09 16.39 -7.63
CA SER A 96 13.88 16.46 -9.07
C SER A 96 12.38 16.38 -9.40
N TRP A 97 12.00 16.87 -10.58
CA TRP A 97 10.62 16.71 -11.08
C TRP A 97 10.14 15.25 -11.08
N LYS A 98 11.05 14.30 -11.30
CA LYS A 98 10.75 12.86 -11.25
C LYS A 98 10.44 12.40 -9.83
N GLY A 99 11.19 12.87 -8.84
CA GLY A 99 10.94 12.58 -7.42
C GLY A 99 9.61 13.13 -6.94
N ILE A 100 9.29 14.38 -7.30
CA ILE A 100 8.00 14.99 -6.99
C ILE A 100 6.85 14.24 -7.67
N SER A 101 6.99 13.89 -8.96
CA SER A 101 5.99 13.11 -9.69
C SER A 101 5.73 11.75 -9.04
N LEU A 102 6.78 11.07 -8.55
CA LEU A 102 6.64 9.81 -7.83
C LEU A 102 5.85 10.00 -6.52
N LEU A 103 6.19 11.00 -5.72
CA LEU A 103 5.49 11.28 -4.45
C LEU A 103 4.02 11.62 -4.68
N ILE A 104 3.69 12.34 -5.75
CA ILE A 104 2.30 12.61 -6.15
C ILE A 104 1.58 11.31 -6.50
N LEU A 105 2.17 10.48 -7.36
CA LEU A 105 1.57 9.19 -7.76
C LEU A 105 1.38 8.25 -6.57
N GLU A 106 2.36 8.17 -5.68
CA GLU A 106 2.25 7.46 -4.40
C GLU A 106 1.08 8.01 -3.59
N SER A 107 1.02 9.31 -3.32
CA SER A 107 -0.06 9.91 -2.52
C SER A 107 -1.45 9.63 -3.10
N LEU A 108 -1.60 9.66 -4.42
CA LEU A 108 -2.85 9.35 -5.10
C LEU A 108 -3.22 7.87 -4.98
N PHE A 109 -2.24 6.98 -5.19
CA PHE A 109 -2.43 5.54 -5.10
C PHE A 109 -2.83 5.12 -3.67
N VAL A 110 -2.06 5.54 -2.67
CA VAL A 110 -2.27 5.16 -1.27
C VAL A 110 -3.52 5.85 -0.72
N GLY A 111 -3.82 7.08 -1.16
CA GLY A 111 -5.05 7.79 -0.81
C GLY A 111 -6.31 7.14 -1.37
N TYR A 112 -6.25 6.67 -2.63
CA TYR A 112 -7.34 5.90 -3.22
C TYR A 112 -7.57 4.57 -2.49
N LEU A 113 -6.49 3.86 -2.12
CA LEU A 113 -6.57 2.64 -1.31
C LEU A 113 -7.21 2.91 0.05
N ALA A 114 -6.76 3.96 0.76
CA ALA A 114 -7.35 4.35 2.04
C ALA A 114 -8.86 4.56 1.95
N TYR A 115 -9.29 5.31 0.93
CA TYR A 115 -10.72 5.55 0.67
C TYR A 115 -11.46 4.24 0.40
N TYR A 116 -10.94 3.41 -0.50
CA TYR A 116 -11.57 2.13 -0.86
C TYR A 116 -11.68 1.18 0.33
N GLU A 117 -10.61 1.04 1.12
CA GLU A 117 -10.60 0.20 2.32
C GLU A 117 -11.57 0.71 3.39
N TRP A 118 -11.67 2.03 3.56
CA TRP A 118 -12.58 2.64 4.53
C TRP A 118 -14.05 2.42 4.17
N VAL A 119 -14.41 2.65 2.90
CA VAL A 119 -15.79 2.46 2.41
C VAL A 119 -16.16 0.97 2.42
N ASN A 120 -15.25 0.09 2.00
CA ASN A 120 -15.53 -1.32 1.84
C ASN A 120 -15.15 -2.18 3.07
N ARG A 121 -14.77 -1.58 4.20
CA ARG A 121 -14.28 -2.26 5.41
C ARG A 121 -15.11 -3.47 5.86
N ASN A 122 -16.43 -3.37 5.83
CA ASN A 122 -17.34 -4.46 6.24
C ASN A 122 -17.23 -5.65 5.27
N ASN A 123 -17.02 -5.37 3.99
CA ASN A 123 -16.86 -6.39 2.96
C ASN A 123 -15.46 -7.03 2.97
N LEU A 124 -14.47 -6.43 3.61
CA LEU A 124 -13.09 -6.92 3.62
C LEU A 124 -12.79 -7.89 4.79
N ILE A 125 -13.72 -8.05 5.73
CA ILE A 125 -13.59 -8.98 6.88
C ILE A 125 -13.34 -10.42 6.42
N TYR A 126 -13.97 -10.82 5.30
CA TYR A 126 -13.85 -12.17 4.77
C TYR A 126 -13.07 -12.16 3.46
N SER A 127 -12.03 -13.00 3.41
CA SER A 127 -11.27 -13.21 2.17
C SER A 127 -12.19 -13.63 1.01
N PRO A 128 -11.86 -13.28 -0.24
CA PRO A 128 -12.59 -13.72 -1.43
C PRO A 128 -12.82 -15.24 -1.49
N THR A 129 -11.82 -16.01 -1.08
CA THR A 129 -11.84 -17.48 -1.06
C THR A 129 -12.86 -18.01 -0.05
N TYR A 130 -12.96 -17.39 1.13
CA TYR A 130 -13.95 -17.77 2.14
C TYR A 130 -15.38 -17.47 1.67
N LYS A 131 -15.62 -16.29 1.09
CA LYS A 131 -16.95 -15.93 0.56
C LYS A 131 -17.43 -16.89 -0.54
N LYS A 132 -16.50 -17.41 -1.35
CA LYS A 132 -16.81 -18.40 -2.40
C LYS A 132 -17.20 -19.76 -1.78
N CYS A 133 -16.48 -20.21 -0.75
CA CYS A 133 -16.75 -21.47 -0.05
C CYS A 133 -18.14 -21.45 0.62
N VAL A 134 -18.48 -20.40 1.36
CA VAL A 134 -19.80 -20.26 2.00
C VAL A 134 -20.93 -20.22 0.97
N LYS A 135 -20.72 -19.56 -0.18
CA LYS A 135 -21.72 -19.55 -1.27
C LYS A 135 -21.90 -20.90 -1.95
N THR A 136 -20.93 -21.80 -1.89
CA THR A 136 -20.99 -23.13 -2.53
C THR A 136 -21.54 -24.21 -1.60
N THR A 137 -21.60 -23.96 -0.28
CA THR A 137 -22.18 -24.89 0.70
C THR A 137 -23.69 -24.71 0.94
N HIS A 138 -24.33 -23.73 0.28
CA HIS A 138 -25.77 -23.47 0.39
C HIS A 138 -26.55 -23.84 -0.88
N PHE A 139 -26.03 -24.77 -1.69
CA PHE A 139 -26.73 -25.39 -2.82
C PHE A 139 -26.72 -26.90 -2.67
#